data_AF-A0A520BFW0-F1
#
_entry.id   AF-A0A520BFW0-F1
#
_cell.length_a   1.000
_cell.length_b   1.000
_cell.length_c   1.000
_cell.angle_alpha   90.00
_cell.angle_beta   90.00
_cell.angle_gamma   90.00
#
_symmetry.space_group_name_H-M   'P 1'
#
loop_
_entity.id
_entity.type
_entity.pdbx_description
1 polymer ?
#
loop_
_entity_poly.entity_id
_entity_poly.type
_entity_poly.pdbx_seq_one_letter_code
_entity_poly.pdbx_strand_id
1 'polypeptide(L)'
;MPERLAGLRAAAASGAAPRLAGELRALFERIAERPDKVQWVQRALAADLPGEPDAALARACAAVAAAIDAEPATFDRLGYHNRQHFCEVALTAHGLCLLNRLGTVATQLVHLAALVHDVVHEGIPQPAFAQERASVEHVRPLLRAAGVSNAQVERLMALVLATAPGPGTAFMAAACDAHVGPVKGLPAGTSAGGP
;
A
#
# COMPACT_ATOMS: atom_id res chain seq x y z
N MET A 1 -5.24 7.23 20.73
CA MET A 1 -4.89 6.55 19.46
C MET A 1 -5.86 6.91 18.33
N PRO A 2 -7.21 6.85 18.50
CA PRO A 2 -8.20 7.11 17.43
C PRO A 2 -8.17 8.54 16.85
N GLU A 3 -7.68 9.50 17.61
CA GLU A 3 -7.59 10.91 17.18
C GLU A 3 -6.56 11.13 16.07
N ARG A 4 -5.60 10.20 15.89
CA ARG A 4 -4.45 10.41 15.01
C ARG A 4 -4.80 10.52 13.52
N LEU A 5 -5.85 9.81 13.08
CA LEU A 5 -6.31 9.79 11.68
C LEU A 5 -7.73 10.34 11.52
N ALA A 6 -8.30 10.96 12.57
CA ALA A 6 -9.65 11.51 12.53
C ALA A 6 -9.84 12.56 11.43
N GLY A 7 -8.87 13.46 11.25
CA GLY A 7 -8.86 14.45 10.17
C GLY A 7 -8.87 13.80 8.79
N LEU A 8 -8.00 12.82 8.57
CA LEU A 8 -7.91 12.04 7.32
C LEU A 8 -9.24 11.33 7.00
N ARG A 9 -9.85 10.66 7.99
CA ARG A 9 -11.17 10.03 7.83
C ARG A 9 -12.25 11.03 7.48
N ALA A 10 -12.31 12.16 8.18
CA ALA A 10 -13.30 13.20 7.90
C ALA A 10 -13.12 13.79 6.49
N ALA A 11 -11.88 13.96 6.05
CA ALA A 11 -11.56 14.43 4.70
C ALA A 11 -11.92 13.40 3.62
N ALA A 12 -11.65 12.11 3.86
CA ALA A 12 -12.04 11.04 2.96
C ALA A 12 -13.57 10.92 2.87
N ALA A 13 -14.27 10.98 4.00
CA ALA A 13 -15.73 10.93 4.06
C ALA A 13 -16.39 12.11 3.32
N SER A 14 -15.76 13.29 3.30
CA SER A 14 -16.27 14.44 2.55
C SER A 14 -15.95 14.38 1.05
N GLY A 15 -15.12 13.44 0.58
CA GLY A 15 -14.70 13.34 -0.82
C GLY A 15 -13.90 14.53 -1.34
N ALA A 16 -13.42 15.41 -0.46
CA ALA A 16 -12.79 16.67 -0.83
C ALA A 16 -11.28 16.48 -1.01
N ALA A 17 -10.83 16.26 -2.24
CA ALA A 17 -9.42 16.00 -2.54
C ALA A 17 -8.44 17.04 -1.95
N PRO A 18 -8.69 18.37 -2.01
CA PRO A 18 -7.80 19.35 -1.38
C PRO A 18 -7.69 19.20 0.14
N ARG A 19 -8.80 18.83 0.80
CA ARG A 19 -8.81 18.60 2.24
C ARG A 19 -8.02 17.34 2.59
N LEU A 20 -8.20 16.26 1.83
CA LEU A 20 -7.44 15.01 2.02
C LEU A 20 -5.94 15.25 1.87
N ALA A 21 -5.54 15.99 0.84
CA ALA A 21 -4.14 16.37 0.62
C ALA A 21 -3.57 17.22 1.77
N GLY A 22 -4.36 18.17 2.30
CA GLY A 22 -3.98 18.97 3.46
C GLY A 22 -3.73 18.13 4.73
N GLU A 23 -4.63 17.19 5.02
CA GLU A 23 -4.51 16.27 6.16
C GLU A 23 -3.30 15.33 6.02
N LEU A 24 -3.08 14.78 4.81
CA LEU A 24 -1.91 13.94 4.53
C LEU A 24 -0.61 14.71 4.75
N ARG A 25 -0.49 15.92 4.18
CA ARG A 25 0.69 16.76 4.35
C ARG A 25 0.97 17.07 5.83
N ALA A 26 -0.07 17.43 6.60
CA ALA A 26 0.07 17.69 8.02
C ALA A 26 0.54 16.44 8.80
N LEU A 27 0.10 15.25 8.40
CA LEU A 27 0.61 14.00 8.96
C LEU A 27 2.08 13.75 8.59
N PHE A 28 2.48 13.99 7.33
CA PHE A 28 3.85 13.81 6.85
C PHE A 28 4.83 14.69 7.62
N GLU A 29 4.49 15.96 7.82
CA GLU A 29 5.29 16.91 8.59
C GLU A 29 5.42 16.46 10.06
N ARG A 30 4.33 15.94 10.66
CA ARG A 30 4.33 15.48 12.07
C ARG A 30 5.21 14.25 12.31
N ILE A 31 5.31 13.35 11.34
CA ILE A 31 6.07 12.09 11.50
C ILE A 31 7.55 12.22 11.11
N ALA A 32 7.93 13.28 10.40
CA ALA A 32 9.26 13.45 9.81
C ALA A 32 10.40 13.28 10.83
N GLU A 33 10.23 13.81 12.03
CA GLU A 33 11.26 13.78 13.08
C GLU A 33 11.17 12.57 14.02
N ARG A 34 10.26 11.62 13.75
CA ARG A 34 10.08 10.47 14.65
C ARG A 34 11.15 9.40 14.37
N PRO A 35 11.84 8.89 15.42
CA PRO A 35 12.79 7.80 15.26
C PRO A 35 12.12 6.48 14.91
N ASP A 36 10.87 6.28 15.37
CA ASP A 36 10.03 5.08 15.16
C ASP A 36 8.91 5.31 14.15
N LYS A 37 9.14 6.15 13.13
CA LYS A 37 8.07 6.68 12.26
C LYS A 37 7.26 5.59 11.57
N VAL A 38 7.90 4.53 11.06
CA VAL A 38 7.21 3.50 10.28
C VAL A 38 6.34 2.65 11.20
N GLN A 39 6.84 2.24 12.36
CA GLN A 39 6.06 1.57 13.38
C GLN A 39 4.94 2.46 13.92
N TRP A 40 5.19 3.75 14.11
CA TRP A 40 4.17 4.69 14.57
C TRP A 40 3.01 4.80 13.57
N VAL A 41 3.32 4.93 12.28
CA VAL A 41 2.32 4.96 11.20
C VAL A 41 1.58 3.63 11.14
N GLN A 42 2.29 2.49 11.15
CA GLN A 42 1.68 1.17 11.14
C GLN A 42 0.68 0.99 12.28
N ARG A 43 1.03 1.36 13.51
CA ARG A 43 0.13 1.26 14.67
C ARG A 43 -1.09 2.19 14.54
N ALA A 44 -0.89 3.39 14.00
CA ALA A 44 -1.99 4.33 13.76
C ALA A 44 -2.97 3.77 12.72
N LEU A 45 -2.46 3.24 11.61
CA LEU A 45 -3.25 2.60 10.55
C LEU A 45 -3.99 1.36 11.07
N ALA A 46 -3.32 0.50 11.84
CA ALA A 46 -3.92 -0.70 12.41
C ALA A 46 -5.05 -0.39 13.40
N ALA A 47 -4.90 0.67 14.20
CA ALA A 47 -5.93 1.13 15.12
C ALA A 47 -7.13 1.81 14.44
N ASP A 48 -7.00 2.16 13.15
CA ASP A 48 -8.04 2.83 12.36
C ASP A 48 -8.84 1.86 11.48
N LEU A 49 -8.38 0.61 11.35
CA LEU A 49 -9.06 -0.40 10.56
C LEU A 49 -10.49 -0.65 11.10
N PRO A 50 -11.51 -0.66 10.22
CA PRO A 50 -12.83 -1.11 10.62
C PRO A 50 -12.83 -2.63 10.82
N GLY A 51 -13.69 -3.17 11.68
CA GLY A 51 -13.92 -4.62 11.79
C GLY A 51 -12.76 -5.45 12.37
N GLU A 52 -12.85 -6.77 12.21
CA GLU A 52 -11.87 -7.72 12.72
C GLU A 52 -10.70 -7.90 11.72
N PRO A 53 -9.45 -7.62 12.11
CA PRO A 53 -8.30 -7.78 11.23
C PRO A 53 -7.88 -9.24 11.10
N ASP A 54 -7.32 -9.60 9.93
CA ASP A 54 -6.55 -10.83 9.78
C ASP A 54 -5.28 -10.75 10.64
N ALA A 55 -5.14 -11.70 11.57
CA ALA A 55 -4.05 -11.70 12.54
C ALA A 55 -2.66 -11.93 11.92
N ALA A 56 -2.57 -12.71 10.84
CA ALA A 56 -1.30 -12.95 10.15
C ALA A 56 -0.83 -11.69 9.43
N LEU A 57 -1.73 -11.01 8.73
CA LEU A 57 -1.43 -9.73 8.09
C LEU A 57 -1.09 -8.64 9.12
N ALA A 58 -1.80 -8.58 10.25
CA ALA A 58 -1.50 -7.64 11.32
C ALA A 58 -0.08 -7.83 11.88
N ARG A 59 0.31 -9.09 12.16
CA ARG A 59 1.68 -9.43 12.60
C ARG A 59 2.72 -9.10 11.53
N ALA A 60 2.43 -9.40 10.25
CA ALA A 60 3.35 -9.11 9.15
C ALA A 60 3.61 -7.61 9.00
N CYS A 61 2.57 -6.78 8.99
CA CYS A 61 2.71 -5.32 8.95
C CYS A 61 3.56 -4.81 10.11
N ALA A 62 3.30 -5.27 11.33
CA ALA A 62 4.07 -4.87 12.51
C ALA A 62 5.55 -5.30 12.41
N ALA A 63 5.82 -6.53 11.97
CA ALA A 63 7.18 -7.06 11.83
C ALA A 63 7.99 -6.31 10.76
N VAL A 64 7.39 -6.06 9.59
CA VAL A 64 8.06 -5.31 8.50
C VAL A 64 8.32 -3.86 8.92
N ALA A 65 7.34 -3.19 9.53
CA ALA A 65 7.53 -1.83 10.03
C ALA A 65 8.65 -1.74 11.08
N ALA A 66 8.73 -2.73 11.99
CA ALA A 66 9.79 -2.80 12.98
C ALA A 66 11.17 -3.06 12.35
N ALA A 67 11.25 -3.93 11.34
CA ALA A 67 12.50 -4.19 10.63
C ALA A 67 13.03 -2.94 9.90
N ILE A 68 12.14 -2.16 9.28
CA ILE A 68 12.51 -0.92 8.60
C ILE A 68 13.06 0.12 9.59
N ASP A 69 12.38 0.33 10.72
CA ASP A 69 12.84 1.29 11.74
C ASP A 69 14.11 0.83 12.49
N ALA A 70 14.41 -0.47 12.49
CA ALA A 70 15.61 -1.02 13.12
C ALA A 70 16.90 -0.71 12.32
N GLU A 71 16.78 -0.37 11.04
CA GLU A 71 17.92 -0.15 10.14
C GLU A 71 17.90 1.26 9.50
N PRO A 72 17.89 2.35 10.28
CA PRO A 72 17.79 3.70 9.74
C PRO A 72 18.93 4.05 8.77
N ALA A 73 20.15 3.54 9.02
CA ALA A 73 21.29 3.78 8.13
C ALA A 73 21.12 3.11 6.75
N THR A 74 20.44 1.98 6.68
CA THR A 74 20.14 1.27 5.43
C THR A 74 19.05 2.00 4.66
N PHE A 75 17.94 2.34 5.34
CA PHE A 75 16.76 2.90 4.68
C PHE A 75 16.88 4.40 4.41
N ASP A 76 17.55 5.18 5.24
CA ASP A 76 17.68 6.63 5.04
C ASP A 76 18.90 7.03 4.20
N ARG A 77 19.60 6.05 3.59
CA ARG A 77 20.77 6.31 2.73
C ARG A 77 20.41 7.03 1.42
N LEU A 78 19.16 6.91 0.96
CA LEU A 78 18.68 7.52 -0.28
C LEU A 78 17.88 8.78 0.02
N GLY A 79 18.00 9.80 -0.84
CA GLY A 79 17.30 11.07 -0.65
C GLY A 79 15.77 10.97 -0.73
N TYR A 80 15.24 10.00 -1.49
CA TYR A 80 13.80 9.82 -1.69
C TYR A 80 13.28 8.48 -1.13
N HIS A 81 13.81 7.34 -1.59
CA HIS A 81 13.37 6.01 -1.14
C HIS A 81 13.90 5.70 0.26
N ASN A 82 13.26 6.26 1.28
CA ASN A 82 13.66 6.20 2.68
C ASN A 82 12.49 5.92 3.63
N ARG A 83 12.74 5.91 4.95
CA ARG A 83 11.68 5.61 5.94
C ARG A 83 10.50 6.59 5.90
N GLN A 84 10.74 7.84 5.51
CA GLN A 84 9.67 8.81 5.31
C GLN A 84 8.78 8.40 4.14
N HIS A 85 9.36 7.97 3.02
CA HIS A 85 8.62 7.53 1.84
C HIS A 85 7.64 6.39 2.15
N PHE A 86 8.06 5.35 2.90
CA PHE A 86 7.14 4.28 3.32
C PHE A 86 5.94 4.81 4.09
N CYS A 87 6.15 5.79 4.97
CA CYS A 87 5.08 6.40 5.74
C CYS A 87 4.10 7.18 4.86
N GLU A 88 4.63 7.96 3.91
CA GLU A 88 3.84 8.76 2.98
C GLU A 88 2.98 7.88 2.08
N VAL A 89 3.56 6.81 1.54
CA VAL A 89 2.86 5.83 0.71
C VAL A 89 1.79 5.10 1.53
N ALA A 90 2.12 4.62 2.74
CA ALA A 90 1.16 3.90 3.58
C ALA A 90 -0.05 4.77 4.00
N LEU A 91 0.19 6.02 4.40
CA LEU A 91 -0.89 6.96 4.75
C LEU A 91 -1.74 7.35 3.55
N THR A 92 -1.11 7.59 2.39
CA THR A 92 -1.83 7.91 1.15
C THR A 92 -2.68 6.73 0.70
N ALA A 93 -2.11 5.52 0.70
CA ALA A 93 -2.82 4.30 0.37
C ALA A 93 -4.01 4.04 1.31
N HIS A 94 -3.85 4.34 2.61
CA HIS A 94 -4.95 4.27 3.57
C HIS A 94 -6.07 5.27 3.24
N GLY A 95 -5.74 6.52 2.92
CA GLY A 95 -6.72 7.52 2.46
C GLY A 95 -7.50 7.05 1.23
N LEU A 96 -6.82 6.42 0.26
CA LEU A 96 -7.45 5.81 -0.90
C LEU A 96 -8.34 4.61 -0.53
N CYS A 97 -7.93 3.79 0.43
CA CYS A 97 -8.76 2.70 0.94
C CYS A 97 -10.06 3.21 1.58
N LEU A 98 -9.99 4.31 2.34
CA LEU A 98 -11.16 4.96 2.94
C LEU A 98 -12.11 5.49 1.86
N LEU A 99 -11.59 6.21 0.86
CA LEU A 99 -12.38 6.72 -0.26
C LEU A 99 -13.11 5.62 -1.02
N ASN A 100 -12.44 4.49 -1.25
CA ASN A 100 -12.98 3.35 -1.99
C ASN A 100 -13.73 2.35 -1.09
N ARG A 101 -13.85 2.61 0.21
CA ARG A 101 -14.53 1.76 1.20
C ARG A 101 -14.05 0.30 1.14
N LEU A 102 -12.74 0.11 0.99
CA LEU A 102 -12.14 -1.22 1.00
C LEU A 102 -12.40 -1.92 2.35
N GLY A 103 -12.64 -3.23 2.29
CA GLY A 103 -12.81 -4.06 3.50
C GLY A 103 -11.49 -4.25 4.25
N THR A 104 -11.57 -4.55 5.54
CA THR A 104 -10.45 -4.64 6.49
C THR A 104 -9.26 -5.44 5.97
N VAL A 105 -9.49 -6.67 5.53
CA VAL A 105 -8.42 -7.57 5.06
C VAL A 105 -7.76 -7.05 3.78
N ALA A 106 -8.55 -6.46 2.87
CA ALA A 106 -8.01 -5.84 1.66
C ALA A 106 -7.17 -4.61 2.00
N THR A 107 -7.63 -3.77 2.91
CA THR A 107 -6.86 -2.62 3.42
C THR A 107 -5.56 -3.05 4.10
N GLN A 108 -5.57 -4.15 4.88
CA GLN A 108 -4.34 -4.70 5.46
C GLN A 108 -3.34 -5.15 4.40
N LEU A 109 -3.80 -5.81 3.32
CA LEU A 109 -2.92 -6.19 2.20
C LEU A 109 -2.32 -4.97 1.51
N VAL A 110 -3.10 -3.90 1.30
CA VAL A 110 -2.61 -2.64 0.73
C VAL A 110 -1.58 -1.99 1.65
N HIS A 111 -1.83 -1.94 2.96
CA HIS A 111 -0.85 -1.42 3.93
C HIS A 111 0.44 -2.24 3.92
N LEU A 112 0.35 -3.58 3.85
CA LEU A 112 1.52 -4.44 3.77
C LEU A 112 2.29 -4.20 2.47
N ALA A 113 1.60 -4.07 1.33
CA ALA A 113 2.23 -3.73 0.04
C ALA A 113 2.97 -2.38 0.13
N ALA A 114 2.36 -1.36 0.74
CA ALA A 114 2.98 -0.06 0.97
C ALA A 114 4.25 -0.15 1.84
N LEU A 115 4.28 -1.03 2.85
CA LEU A 115 5.48 -1.24 3.67
C LEU A 115 6.57 -2.03 2.94
N VAL A 116 6.20 -2.88 1.98
CA VAL A 116 7.14 -3.79 1.31
C VAL A 116 7.72 -3.20 0.03
N HIS A 117 6.97 -2.37 -0.70
CA HIS A 117 7.25 -2.07 -2.12
C HIS A 117 8.70 -1.69 -2.44
N ASP A 118 9.32 -0.88 -1.59
CA ASP A 118 10.68 -0.36 -1.78
C ASP A 118 11.69 -0.87 -0.74
N VAL A 119 11.40 -1.97 -0.05
CA VAL A 119 12.33 -2.53 0.95
C VAL A 119 13.71 -2.81 0.35
N VAL A 120 13.76 -3.25 -0.91
CA VAL A 120 14.98 -3.34 -1.69
C VAL A 120 14.93 -2.29 -2.81
N HIS A 121 15.58 -1.16 -2.57
CA HIS A 121 15.69 -0.09 -3.57
C HIS A 121 17.14 0.39 -3.69
N GLU A 122 17.65 0.52 -4.92
CA GLU A 122 19.05 0.88 -5.17
C GLU A 122 19.27 2.36 -5.52
N GLY A 123 18.21 3.09 -5.82
CA GLY A 123 18.27 4.50 -6.23
C GLY A 123 18.64 4.69 -7.70
N ILE A 124 18.79 3.59 -8.44
CA ILE A 124 18.99 3.57 -9.89
C ILE A 124 17.87 2.75 -10.56
N PRO A 125 17.52 3.06 -11.82
CA PRO A 125 16.58 2.25 -12.59
C PRO A 125 17.07 0.81 -12.74
N GLN A 126 16.16 -0.14 -12.61
CA GLN A 126 16.40 -1.57 -12.79
C GLN A 126 15.49 -2.14 -13.89
N PRO A 127 15.76 -3.34 -14.42
CA PRO A 127 14.83 -4.03 -15.31
C PRO A 127 13.44 -4.14 -14.69
N ALA A 128 12.41 -4.18 -15.54
CA ALA A 128 11.02 -4.18 -15.09
C ALA A 128 10.77 -5.24 -14.01
N PHE A 129 10.16 -4.82 -12.91
CA PHE A 129 9.78 -5.66 -11.77
C PHE A 129 10.93 -6.21 -10.92
N ALA A 130 12.19 -5.91 -11.23
CA ALA A 130 13.32 -6.53 -10.53
C ALA A 130 13.38 -6.11 -9.05
N GLN A 131 13.22 -4.81 -8.76
CA GLN A 131 13.25 -4.28 -7.39
C GLN A 131 12.01 -4.71 -6.61
N GLU A 132 10.84 -4.68 -7.23
CA GLU A 132 9.57 -5.09 -6.64
C GLU A 132 9.60 -6.56 -6.22
N ARG A 133 10.15 -7.44 -7.06
CA ARG A 133 10.34 -8.86 -6.73
C ARG A 133 11.35 -9.04 -5.60
N ALA A 134 12.47 -8.32 -5.65
CA ALA A 134 13.50 -8.38 -4.63
C ALA A 134 12.97 -7.92 -3.26
N SER A 135 12.16 -6.86 -3.22
CA SER A 135 11.49 -6.35 -2.03
C SER A 135 10.62 -7.42 -1.37
N VAL A 136 9.75 -8.10 -2.13
CA VAL A 136 8.89 -9.17 -1.57
C VAL A 136 9.71 -10.38 -1.12
N GLU A 137 10.73 -10.76 -1.89
CA GLU A 137 11.60 -11.89 -1.52
C GLU A 137 12.39 -11.61 -0.25
N HIS A 138 12.91 -10.40 -0.10
CA HIS A 138 13.66 -9.96 1.07
C HIS A 138 12.84 -10.10 2.37
N VAL A 139 11.56 -9.72 2.33
CA VAL A 139 10.67 -9.82 3.51
C VAL A 139 10.03 -11.20 3.69
N ARG A 140 10.20 -12.13 2.76
CA ARG A 140 9.57 -13.47 2.80
C ARG A 140 9.76 -14.20 4.14
N PRO A 141 10.95 -14.16 4.80
CA PRO A 141 11.12 -14.76 6.12
C PRO A 141 10.16 -14.17 7.18
N LEU A 142 9.97 -12.85 7.19
CA LEU A 142 9.05 -12.17 8.10
C LEU A 142 7.59 -12.54 7.81
N LEU A 143 7.21 -12.60 6.53
CA LEU A 143 5.87 -13.00 6.11
C LEU A 143 5.54 -14.43 6.57
N ARG A 144 6.49 -15.36 6.39
CA ARG A 144 6.35 -16.75 6.85
C ARG A 144 6.24 -16.82 8.37
N ALA A 145 7.10 -16.11 9.10
CA ALA A 145 7.06 -16.08 10.56
C ALA A 145 5.75 -15.49 11.11
N ALA A 146 5.17 -14.52 10.41
CA ALA A 146 3.86 -13.96 10.75
C ALA A 146 2.69 -14.92 10.46
N GLY A 147 2.92 -16.00 9.70
CA GLY A 147 1.91 -16.96 9.30
C GLY A 147 1.11 -16.56 8.06
N VAL A 148 1.66 -15.67 7.21
CA VAL A 148 1.01 -15.27 5.95
C VAL A 148 1.03 -16.45 4.98
N SER A 149 -0.13 -16.81 4.45
CA SER A 149 -0.26 -17.93 3.50
C SER A 149 0.36 -17.62 2.14
N ASN A 150 0.71 -18.65 1.37
CA ASN A 150 1.26 -18.47 0.01
C ASN A 150 0.30 -17.68 -0.90
N ALA A 151 -1.01 -17.93 -0.83
CA ALA A 151 -2.01 -17.19 -1.60
C ALA A 151 -2.05 -15.69 -1.23
N GLN A 152 -1.84 -15.35 0.05
CA GLN A 152 -1.70 -13.95 0.47
C GLN A 152 -0.37 -13.34 -0.01
N VAL A 153 0.73 -14.10 -0.02
CA VAL A 153 2.02 -13.66 -0.57
C VAL A 153 1.92 -13.40 -2.07
N GLU A 154 1.18 -14.22 -2.82
CA GLU A 154 0.93 -14.01 -4.25
C GLU A 154 0.12 -12.72 -4.51
N ARG A 155 -0.92 -12.48 -3.71
CA ARG A 155 -1.69 -11.21 -3.77
C ARG A 155 -0.84 -10.00 -3.43
N LEU A 156 -0.01 -10.10 -2.38
CA LEU A 156 0.95 -9.06 -2.01
C LEU A 156 1.93 -8.80 -3.15
N MET A 157 2.50 -9.85 -3.76
CA MET A 157 3.39 -9.74 -4.90
C MET A 157 2.71 -9.01 -6.06
N ALA A 158 1.47 -9.35 -6.40
CA ALA A 158 0.74 -8.65 -7.46
C ALA A 158 0.57 -7.14 -7.18
N LEU A 159 0.28 -6.76 -5.93
CA LEU A 159 0.19 -5.34 -5.53
C LEU A 159 1.55 -4.63 -5.60
N VAL A 160 2.63 -5.27 -5.16
CA VAL A 160 3.97 -4.70 -5.20
C VAL A 160 4.49 -4.59 -6.64
N LEU A 161 4.27 -5.58 -7.49
CA LEU A 161 4.62 -5.49 -8.91
C LEU A 161 3.92 -4.32 -9.63
N ALA A 162 2.71 -3.97 -9.19
CA ALA A 162 1.96 -2.85 -9.75
C ALA A 162 2.58 -1.48 -9.47
N THR A 163 3.57 -1.37 -8.55
CA THR A 163 4.28 -0.12 -8.28
C THR A 163 5.40 0.15 -9.28
N ALA A 164 5.71 -0.79 -10.18
CA ALA A 164 6.75 -0.62 -11.19
C ALA A 164 6.45 0.57 -12.12
N PRO A 165 7.33 1.60 -12.20
CA PRO A 165 7.07 2.81 -12.98
C PRO A 165 6.93 2.53 -14.48
N GLY A 166 5.71 2.65 -15.03
CA GLY A 166 5.39 2.35 -16.42
C GLY A 166 4.67 1.00 -16.58
N PRO A 167 5.36 -0.14 -16.54
CA PRO A 167 4.74 -1.45 -16.78
C PRO A 167 3.79 -1.89 -15.66
N GLY A 168 3.92 -1.35 -14.44
CA GLY A 168 3.05 -1.70 -13.30
C GLY A 168 1.57 -1.36 -13.55
N THR A 169 1.29 -0.19 -14.12
CA THR A 169 -0.08 0.21 -14.47
C THR A 169 -0.70 -0.71 -15.51
N ALA A 170 0.05 -1.03 -16.58
CA ALA A 170 -0.40 -1.94 -17.61
C ALA A 170 -0.61 -3.37 -17.08
N PHE A 171 0.29 -3.83 -16.21
CA PHE A 171 0.17 -5.12 -15.51
C PHE A 171 -1.10 -5.18 -14.66
N MET A 172 -1.36 -4.16 -13.84
CA MET A 172 -2.55 -4.13 -12.98
C MET A 172 -3.85 -4.07 -13.79
N ALA A 173 -3.89 -3.29 -14.88
CA ALA A 173 -5.03 -3.27 -15.79
C ALA A 173 -5.34 -4.68 -16.33
N ALA A 174 -4.33 -5.37 -16.85
CA ALA A 174 -4.48 -6.75 -17.35
C ALA A 174 -4.90 -7.75 -16.25
N ALA A 175 -4.37 -7.59 -15.03
CA ALA A 175 -4.74 -8.43 -13.90
C ALA A 175 -6.21 -8.23 -13.48
N CYS A 176 -6.68 -6.98 -13.46
CA CYS A 176 -8.08 -6.65 -13.21
C CYS A 176 -8.99 -7.25 -14.29
N ASP A 177 -8.65 -7.09 -15.57
CA ASP A 177 -9.43 -7.63 -16.69
C ASP A 177 -9.54 -9.16 -16.61
N ALA A 178 -8.45 -9.84 -16.25
CA ALA A 178 -8.45 -11.29 -16.06
C ALA A 178 -9.32 -11.73 -14.87
N HIS A 179 -9.46 -10.90 -13.83
CA HIS A 179 -10.24 -11.23 -12.63
C HIS A 179 -11.74 -11.00 -12.80
N VAL A 180 -12.15 -10.06 -13.65
CA VAL A 180 -13.57 -9.81 -13.98
C VAL A 180 -14.16 -10.91 -14.87
N GLY A 181 -13.31 -11.70 -15.54
CA GLY A 181 -13.72 -12.73 -16.50
C GLY A 181 -14.32 -12.13 -17.78
N PRO A 182 -14.63 -12.93 -18.82
CA PRO A 182 -15.36 -12.42 -19.98
C PRO A 182 -16.73 -11.94 -19.50
N VAL A 183 -16.99 -10.64 -19.63
CA VAL A 183 -18.32 -10.07 -19.39
C VAL A 183 -19.30 -10.75 -20.34
N LYS A 184 -19.98 -11.80 -19.86
CA LYS A 184 -21.14 -12.37 -20.55
C LYS A 184 -22.25 -11.32 -20.49
N GLY A 185 -22.37 -10.55 -21.58
CA GLY A 185 -23.51 -9.67 -21.81
C GLY A 185 -23.28 -8.21 -21.42
N LEU A 186 -22.46 -7.51 -22.20
CA LEU A 186 -22.82 -6.14 -22.55
C LEU A 186 -23.66 -6.25 -23.84
N PRO A 187 -24.91 -5.76 -23.87
CA PRO A 187 -25.71 -5.77 -25.08
C PRO A 187 -24.99 -4.98 -26.17
N ALA A 188 -24.89 -5.57 -27.36
CA ALA A 188 -24.34 -4.91 -28.53
C ALA A 188 -25.03 -3.55 -28.68
N GLY A 189 -24.23 -2.48 -28.60
CA GLY A 189 -24.70 -1.14 -28.89
C GLY A 189 -25.35 -1.15 -30.28
N THR A 190 -26.63 -0.80 -30.30
CA THR A 190 -27.41 -0.61 -31.51
C THR A 190 -26.62 0.26 -32.48
N SER A 191 -26.30 -0.30 -33.65
CA SER A 191 -25.84 0.47 -34.80
C SER A 191 -26.90 1.51 -35.12
N ALA A 192 -26.61 2.77 -34.82
CA ALA A 192 -27.38 3.89 -35.31
C ALA A 192 -27.29 3.90 -36.84
N GLY A 193 -28.44 3.72 -37.48
CA GLY A 193 -28.59 3.90 -38.92
C GLY A 193 -28.18 5.32 -39.31
N GLY A 194 -27.49 5.42 -40.44
CA GLY A 194 -27.36 6.65 -41.21
C GLY A 194 -28.10 6.46 -42.53
N PRO A 195 -28.90 7.45 -42.98
CA PRO A 195 -29.57 7.44 -44.28
C PRO A 195 -28.60 7.49 -45.46
#